data_AF-A0A9E3EV07-F1
#
_entry.id   AF-A0A9E3EV07-F1
#
_cell.length_a   1.000
_cell.length_b   1.000
_cell.length_c   1.000
_cell.angle_alpha   90.00
_cell.angle_beta   90.00
_cell.angle_gamma   90.00
#
_symmetry.space_group_name_H-M   'P 1'
#
loop_
_entity.id
_entity.type
_entity.pdbx_description
1 polymer ?
#
loop_
_entity_poly.entity_id
_entity_poly.type
_entity_poly.pdbx_seq_one_letter_code
_entity_poly.pdbx_strand_id
1 'polypeptide(L)'
;EAVAAHERSLDDAPRWVIPTAKIPQAVDRIQTGDVLAFATSIEGLDASHTGIAYRDRGGVLRVLHAPLSGGVVQVSRGTLPEYVAGLKTGTGIMVARPTRI
;
A
#
# COMPACT_ATOMS: atom_id res chain seq x y z
N GLU A 1 -2.14 15.28 23.72
CA GLU A 1 -1.55 14.24 24.60
C GLU A 1 -1.86 12.81 24.17
N ALA A 2 -3.12 12.44 23.90
CA ALA A 2 -3.48 11.06 23.52
C ALA A 2 -2.82 10.53 22.23
N VAL A 3 -2.77 11.36 21.16
CA VAL A 3 -2.12 10.99 19.88
C VAL A 3 -0.63 10.71 20.08
N ALA A 4 0.10 11.62 20.75
CA ALA A 4 1.52 11.44 21.04
C ALA A 4 1.81 10.20 21.91
N ALA A 5 0.88 9.82 22.80
CA ALA A 5 1.01 8.58 23.57
C ALA A 5 0.81 7.34 22.70
N HIS A 6 -0.12 7.37 21.74
CA HIS A 6 -0.30 6.32 20.75
C HIS A 6 0.89 6.19 19.80
N GLU A 7 1.42 7.30 19.28
CA GLU A 7 2.62 7.33 18.45
C GLU A 7 3.79 6.62 19.16
N ARG A 8 4.11 7.04 20.39
CA ARG A 8 5.17 6.40 21.20
C ARG A 8 4.95 4.91 21.44
N SER A 9 3.70 4.47 21.63
CA SER A 9 3.41 3.04 21.81
C SER A 9 3.62 2.22 20.54
N LEU A 10 3.61 2.86 19.37
CA LEU A 10 3.75 2.23 18.07
C LEU A 10 5.19 2.24 17.58
N ASP A 11 6.06 3.12 18.06
CA ASP A 11 7.46 3.27 17.58
C ASP A 11 8.25 1.94 17.63
N ASP A 12 8.07 1.14 18.68
CA ASP A 12 8.79 -0.13 18.85
C ASP A 12 8.13 -1.33 18.14
N ALA A 13 6.92 -1.18 17.60
CA ALA A 13 6.21 -2.29 16.98
C ALA A 13 6.75 -2.53 15.55
N PRO A 14 7.15 -3.75 15.16
CA PRO A 14 7.72 -4.01 13.84
C PRO A 14 6.68 -3.85 12.72
N ARG A 15 7.12 -3.32 11.57
CA ARG A 15 6.33 -3.28 10.32
C ARG A 15 6.90 -4.27 9.32
N TRP A 16 6.05 -5.16 8.81
CA TRP A 16 6.43 -6.10 7.76
C TRP A 16 6.19 -5.47 6.39
N VAL A 17 7.20 -4.78 5.87
CA VAL A 17 7.16 -4.10 4.58
C VAL A 17 7.80 -4.99 3.50
N ILE A 18 7.14 -5.14 2.36
CA ILE A 18 7.77 -5.61 1.13
C ILE A 18 8.40 -4.38 0.47
N PRO A 19 9.75 -4.27 0.42
CA PRO A 19 10.41 -3.12 -0.19
C PRO A 19 10.02 -2.96 -1.65
N THR A 20 9.98 -1.71 -2.17
CA THR A 20 9.60 -1.41 -3.56
C THR A 20 10.27 -2.34 -4.59
N ALA A 21 11.59 -2.55 -4.46
CA ALA A 21 12.36 -3.42 -5.36
C ALA A 21 12.03 -4.91 -5.26
N LYS A 22 11.36 -5.34 -4.19
CA LYS A 22 10.96 -6.73 -3.92
C LYS A 22 9.47 -7.00 -4.21
N ILE A 23 8.71 -5.99 -4.64
CA ILE A 23 7.29 -6.15 -4.98
C ILE A 23 7.08 -7.08 -6.19
N PRO A 24 7.87 -7.02 -7.29
CA PRO A 24 7.70 -7.91 -8.43
C PRO A 24 7.67 -9.40 -8.06
N GLN A 25 8.48 -9.82 -7.08
CA GLN A 25 8.58 -11.19 -6.60
C GLN A 25 7.41 -11.59 -5.68
N ALA A 26 6.59 -10.64 -5.23
CA ALA A 26 5.44 -10.89 -4.37
C ALA A 26 4.11 -10.85 -5.12
N VAL A 27 4.08 -10.36 -6.37
CA VAL A 27 2.86 -10.11 -7.17
C VAL A 27 1.94 -11.32 -7.19
N ASP A 28 2.44 -12.53 -7.39
CA ASP A 28 1.62 -13.74 -7.51
C ASP A 28 0.95 -14.17 -6.20
N ARG A 29 1.43 -13.67 -5.07
CA ARG A 29 0.87 -13.98 -3.73
C ARG A 29 -0.18 -12.97 -3.28
N ILE A 30 -0.24 -11.80 -3.94
CA ILE A 30 -1.20 -10.74 -3.66
C ILE A 30 -2.48 -11.02 -4.45
N GLN A 31 -3.61 -10.96 -3.76
CA GLN A 31 -4.93 -11.30 -4.31
C GLN A 31 -5.79 -10.05 -4.49
N THR A 32 -6.73 -10.11 -5.43
CA THR A 32 -7.77 -9.08 -5.53
C THR A 32 -8.50 -8.98 -4.19
N GLY A 33 -8.64 -7.76 -3.67
CA GLY A 33 -9.26 -7.50 -2.37
C GLY A 33 -8.27 -7.34 -1.21
N ASP A 34 -6.99 -7.67 -1.40
CA ASP A 34 -5.98 -7.35 -0.38
C ASP A 34 -5.88 -5.84 -0.17
N VAL A 35 -5.81 -5.41 1.09
CA VAL A 35 -5.58 -4.02 1.47
C VAL A 35 -4.09 -3.73 1.37
N LEU A 36 -3.78 -2.62 0.70
CA LEU A 36 -2.41 -2.14 0.49
C LEU A 36 -2.21 -0.86 1.30
N ALA A 37 -1.23 -0.86 2.19
CA ALA A 37 -0.71 0.37 2.79
C ALA A 37 0.65 0.69 2.15
N PHE A 38 0.78 1.90 1.58
CA PHE A 38 1.99 2.33 0.89
C PHE A 38 2.97 2.92 1.89
N ALA A 39 4.01 2.14 2.23
CA ALA A 39 5.02 2.54 3.19
C ALA A 39 5.83 3.73 2.65
N THR A 40 6.28 4.62 3.55
CA THR A 40 6.89 5.88 3.14
C THR A 40 8.19 6.22 3.85
N SER A 41 9.00 7.09 3.24
CA SER A 41 10.21 7.68 3.82
C SER A 41 9.96 9.02 4.51
N ILE A 42 8.70 9.45 4.66
CA ILE A 42 8.35 10.70 5.35
C ILE A 42 8.59 10.48 6.85
N GLU A 43 9.39 11.35 7.46
CA GLU A 43 9.70 11.27 8.89
C GLU A 43 8.42 11.36 9.74
N GLY A 44 8.30 10.46 10.71
CA GLY A 44 7.12 10.36 11.59
C GLY A 44 5.90 9.68 10.97
N LEU A 45 5.99 9.07 9.78
CA LEU A 45 4.85 8.43 9.11
C LEU A 45 5.17 7.02 8.59
N ASP A 46 4.35 6.04 8.95
CA ASP A 46 4.49 4.65 8.48
C ASP A 46 4.02 4.45 7.04
N ALA A 47 2.87 5.03 6.69
CA ALA A 47 2.23 4.89 5.38
C ALA A 47 1.60 6.20 4.93
N SER A 48 1.79 6.57 3.66
CA SER A 48 1.34 7.84 3.10
C SER A 48 0.05 7.75 2.28
N HIS A 49 -0.32 6.55 1.85
CA HIS A 49 -1.52 6.32 1.05
C HIS A 49 -2.04 4.89 1.24
N THR A 50 -3.25 4.62 0.76
CA THR A 50 -3.87 3.28 0.79
C THR A 50 -4.61 2.94 -0.50
N GLY A 51 -4.82 1.65 -0.75
CA GLY A 51 -5.60 1.15 -1.86
C GLY A 51 -5.96 -0.31 -1.69
N ILE A 52 -6.68 -0.84 -2.68
CA ILE A 52 -7.03 -2.26 -2.77
C ILE A 52 -6.30 -2.87 -3.96
N ALA A 53 -5.68 -4.02 -3.74
CA ALA A 53 -5.14 -4.85 -4.81
C ALA A 53 -6.27 -5.30 -5.73
N TYR A 54 -6.11 -5.08 -7.03
CA TYR A 54 -7.14 -5.41 -8.03
C TYR A 54 -6.49 -6.02 -9.25
N ARG A 55 -6.80 -7.29 -9.56
CA ARG A 55 -6.47 -7.90 -10.84
C ARG A 55 -7.52 -7.52 -11.88
N ASP A 56 -7.07 -6.92 -12.97
CA ASP A 56 -7.95 -6.62 -14.10
C ASP A 56 -8.34 -7.90 -14.87
N ARG A 57 -9.15 -7.73 -15.94
CA ARG A 57 -9.61 -8.86 -16.76
C ARG A 57 -8.47 -9.64 -17.44
N GLY A 58 -7.29 -9.03 -17.58
CA GLY A 58 -6.09 -9.67 -18.11
C GLY A 58 -5.22 -10.33 -17.03
N GLY A 59 -5.64 -10.30 -15.77
CA GLY A 59 -4.90 -10.86 -14.63
C GLY A 59 -3.80 -9.94 -14.09
N VAL A 60 -3.64 -8.74 -14.65
CA VAL A 60 -2.60 -7.78 -14.27
C VAL A 60 -2.96 -7.16 -12.92
N LEU A 61 -2.06 -7.29 -11.95
CA LEU A 61 -2.25 -6.72 -10.62
C LEU A 61 -2.03 -5.21 -10.64
N ARG A 62 -3.09 -4.47 -10.29
CA ARG A 62 -3.19 -3.01 -10.25
C ARG A 62 -3.70 -2.56 -8.89
N VAL A 63 -3.84 -1.24 -8.73
CA VAL A 63 -4.34 -0.60 -7.50
C VAL A 63 -5.68 0.05 -7.78
N LEU A 64 -6.72 -0.34 -7.04
CA LEU A 64 -7.97 0.42 -6.93
C LEU A 64 -7.84 1.40 -5.76
N HIS A 65 -7.90 2.71 -6.03
CA HIS A 65 -7.68 3.73 -4.99
C HIS A 65 -8.41 5.05 -5.28
N ALA A 66 -8.60 5.85 -4.23
CA ALA A 66 -8.94 7.27 -4.37
C ALA A 66 -7.62 8.06 -4.59
N PRO A 67 -7.44 8.76 -5.72
CA PRO A 67 -6.13 9.31 -6.08
C PRO A 67 -5.77 10.59 -5.33
N LEU A 68 -6.75 11.49 -5.13
CA LEU A 68 -6.60 12.78 -4.45
C LEU A 68 -7.97 13.18 -3.85
N SER A 69 -7.96 14.14 -2.93
CA SER A 69 -9.19 14.72 -2.39
C SER A 69 -10.06 15.30 -3.52
N GLY A 70 -11.35 14.96 -3.52
CA GLY A 70 -12.30 15.33 -4.59
C GLY A 70 -12.18 14.53 -5.89
N GLY A 71 -11.22 13.60 -5.98
CA GLY A 71 -11.08 12.69 -7.11
C GLY A 71 -12.06 11.52 -7.05
N VAL A 72 -12.32 10.91 -8.21
CA VAL A 72 -13.10 9.68 -8.32
C VAL A 72 -12.19 8.48 -8.11
N VAL A 73 -12.69 7.46 -7.42
CA VAL A 73 -12.01 6.17 -7.27
C VAL A 73 -11.66 5.62 -8.66
N GLN A 74 -10.41 5.20 -8.82
CA GLN A 74 -9.89 4.74 -10.11
C GLN A 74 -8.96 3.53 -9.93
N VAL A 75 -8.74 2.84 -11.04
CA VAL A 75 -7.71 1.81 -11.15
C VAL A 75 -6.43 2.43 -11.71
N SER A 76 -5.27 2.09 -11.14
CA SER A 76 -3.98 2.58 -11.59
C SER A 76 -3.70 2.21 -13.05
N ARG A 77 -3.13 3.16 -13.82
CA ARG A 77 -2.70 2.94 -15.21
C ARG A 77 -1.53 1.97 -15.33
N GLY A 78 -0.64 1.96 -14.35
CA GLY A 78 0.44 0.98 -14.23
C GLY A 78 0.03 -0.22 -13.37
N THR A 79 0.86 -1.26 -13.44
CA THR A 79 0.87 -2.38 -12.50
C THR A 79 1.15 -1.91 -11.07
N LEU A 80 0.88 -2.77 -10.07
CA LEU A 80 1.21 -2.48 -8.68
C LEU A 80 2.71 -2.13 -8.49
N PRO A 81 3.70 -2.89 -9.01
CA PRO A 81 5.11 -2.52 -8.90
C PRO A 81 5.43 -1.14 -9.51
N GLU A 82 4.91 -0.86 -10.71
CA GLU A 82 5.12 0.43 -11.38
C GLU A 82 4.49 1.59 -10.61
N TYR A 83 3.28 1.39 -10.08
CA TYR A 83 2.60 2.38 -9.27
C TYR A 83 3.43 2.75 -8.04
N VAL A 84 3.91 1.75 -7.30
CA VAL A 84 4.70 1.99 -6.07
C VAL A 84 6.07 2.60 -6.40
N ALA A 85 6.73 2.15 -7.47
CA ALA A 85 7.99 2.73 -7.92
C ALA A 85 7.86 4.20 -8.38
N GLY A 86 6.66 4.62 -8.81
CA GLY A 86 6.36 6.01 -9.16
C GLY A 86 6.07 6.92 -7.97
N LEU A 87 5.89 6.38 -6.76
CA LEU A 87 5.65 7.19 -5.56
C LEU A 87 6.96 7.83 -5.09
N LYS A 88 7.01 9.17 -5.10
CA LYS A 88 8.21 9.94 -4.74
C LYS A 88 8.83 9.56 -3.39
N THR A 89 7.99 9.23 -2.42
CA THR A 89 8.41 8.84 -1.06
C THR A 89 8.07 7.39 -0.74
N GLY A 90 7.73 6.57 -1.73
CA GLY A 90 7.30 5.18 -1.53
C GLY A 90 8.47 4.23 -1.29
N THR A 91 8.51 3.60 -0.12
CA THR A 91 9.57 2.66 0.27
C THR A 91 9.16 1.20 0.12
N GLY A 92 7.85 0.94 0.00
CA GLY A 92 7.32 -0.39 -0.22
C GLY A 92 5.82 -0.47 0.06
N ILE A 93 5.35 -1.70 0.31
CA ILE A 93 3.96 -1.98 0.67
C ILE A 93 3.87 -2.90 1.88
N MET A 94 2.87 -2.64 2.72
CA MET A 94 2.32 -3.63 3.64
C MET A 94 1.03 -4.18 3.02
N VAL A 95 0.80 -5.48 3.18
CA VAL A 95 -0.34 -6.18 2.58
C VAL A 95 -1.14 -6.87 3.69
N ALA A 96 -2.44 -6.62 3.75
CA ALA A 96 -3.35 -7.26 4.67
C ALA A 96 -4.52 -7.89 3.91
N ARG A 97 -4.90 -9.12 4.30
CA ARG A 97 -6.02 -9.84 3.70
C ARG A 97 -7.20 -9.89 4.67
N PRO A 98 -8.40 -9.43 4.27
CA PRO A 98 -9.60 -9.62 5.08
C PRO A 98 -9.84 -11.11 5.37
N THR A 99 -10.13 -11.45 6.63
CA THR A 99 -10.31 -12.85 7.09
C THR A 99 -11.77 -13.25 7.26
N ARG A 100 -12.70 -12.31 7.13
CA ARG A 100 -14.15 -12.56 7.18
C ARG A 100 -14.77 -12.02 5.90
N ILE A 101 -15.51 -12.88 5.21
CA ILE A 101 -16.34 -12.57 4.04
C ILE A 101 -17.79 -12.79 4.47
#